data_AF-A0AAC9SRI4-F1
#
_entry.id   AF-A0AAC9SRI4-F1
#
_cell.length_a   1.000
_cell.length_b   1.000
_cell.length_c   1.000
_cell.angle_alpha   90.00
_cell.angle_beta   90.00
_cell.angle_gamma   90.00
#
_symmetry.space_group_name_H-M   'P 1'
#
loop_
_entity.id
_entity.type
_entity.pdbx_description
1 polymer ?
#
loop_
_entity_poly.entity_id
_entity_poly.type
_entity_poly.pdbx_seq_one_letter_code
_entity_poly.pdbx_strand_id
1 'polypeptide(L)'
;MLQFSYMSEEADAIAAEIGRRAASGCAWHDIAVIYRQNRLSRAIEEALIQARVPYEIVGDVGFYQRVAVKDALALLSLAARPDDRQSDEAFRADFSHLRQFRVIL
;
A
#
# COMPACT_ATOMS: atom_id res chain seq x y z
N MET A 1 -9.92 16.92 -17.03
CA MET A 1 -8.56 16.60 -16.53
C MET A 1 -8.33 17.51 -15.34
N LEU A 2 -8.48 17.00 -14.11
CA LEU A 2 -8.21 17.79 -12.90
C LEU A 2 -6.69 17.85 -12.73
N GLN A 3 -6.08 19.01 -12.95
CA GLN A 3 -4.68 19.26 -12.62
C GLN A 3 -4.65 19.86 -11.22
N PHE A 4 -4.28 19.04 -10.23
CA PHE A 4 -4.03 19.54 -8.87
C PHE A 4 -2.58 20.01 -8.77
N SER A 5 -2.38 21.19 -8.19
CA SER A 5 -1.06 21.81 -8.07
C SER A 5 -0.29 21.31 -6.84
N TYR A 6 -1.00 20.70 -5.87
CA TYR A 6 -0.44 20.12 -4.66
C TYR A 6 -1.06 18.75 -4.36
N MET A 7 -0.24 17.79 -3.93
CA MET A 7 -0.67 16.44 -3.53
C MET A 7 -1.75 16.42 -2.43
N SER A 8 -1.80 17.45 -1.56
CA SER A 8 -2.82 17.55 -0.51
C SER A 8 -4.20 17.83 -1.09
N GLU A 9 -4.30 18.73 -2.08
CA GLU A 9 -5.58 19.05 -2.71
C GLU A 9 -6.14 17.86 -3.49
N GLU A 10 -5.25 17.08 -4.13
CA GLU A 10 -5.63 15.84 -4.80
C GLU A 10 -6.14 14.80 -3.80
N ALA A 11 -5.45 14.63 -2.67
CA ALA A 11 -5.88 13.73 -1.61
C ALA A 11 -7.25 14.10 -1.02
N ASP A 12 -7.47 15.39 -0.75
CA ASP A 12 -8.75 15.90 -0.25
C ASP A 12 -9.88 15.69 -1.26
N ALA A 13 -9.61 15.92 -2.55
CA ALA A 13 -10.57 15.67 -3.62
C ALA A 13 -10.93 14.18 -3.75
N ILE A 14 -9.95 13.29 -3.61
CA ILE A 14 -10.15 11.84 -3.60
C ILE A 14 -11.01 11.45 -2.40
N ALA A 15 -10.66 11.89 -1.19
CA ALA A 15 -11.43 11.57 0.02
C ALA A 15 -12.88 12.07 -0.08
N ALA A 16 -13.09 13.27 -0.62
CA ALA A 16 -14.43 13.81 -0.87
C ALA A 16 -15.21 12.99 -1.91
N GLU A 17 -14.57 12.50 -2.97
CA GLU A 17 -15.20 11.63 -3.97
C GLU A 17 -15.59 10.27 -3.39
N ILE A 18 -14.72 9.68 -2.56
CA ILE A 18 -15.01 8.43 -1.87
C ILE A 18 -16.22 8.59 -0.94
N GLY A 19 -16.26 9.68 -0.17
CA GLY A 19 -17.41 10.01 0.68
C GLY A 19 -18.71 10.19 -0.12
N ARG A 20 -18.66 10.85 -1.28
CA ARG A 20 -19.82 10.97 -2.18
C ARG A 20 -20.33 9.62 -2.68
N ARG A 21 -19.42 8.73 -3.08
CA ARG A 21 -19.79 7.38 -3.57
C ARG A 21 -20.36 6.49 -2.47
N ALA A 22 -19.81 6.60 -1.26
CA ALA A 22 -20.39 5.93 -0.11
C ALA A 22 -21.80 6.44 0.20
N ALA A 23 -22.01 7.76 0.13
CA ALA A 23 -23.34 8.36 0.29
C ALA A 23 -24.33 7.95 -0.81
N SER A 24 -23.86 7.61 -2.03
CA SER A 24 -24.69 7.06 -3.10
C SER A 24 -24.90 5.55 -2.99
N GLY A 25 -24.48 4.91 -1.90
CA GLY A 25 -24.74 3.49 -1.60
C GLY A 25 -23.63 2.52 -2.01
N CYS A 26 -22.46 3.01 -2.42
CA CYS A 26 -21.30 2.15 -2.68
C CYS A 26 -20.70 1.69 -1.35
N ALA A 27 -20.43 0.40 -1.19
CA ALA A 27 -19.77 -0.08 0.01
C ALA A 27 -18.29 0.33 0.01
N TRP A 28 -17.74 0.61 1.19
CA TRP A 28 -16.33 1.01 1.34
C TRP A 28 -15.36 -0.02 0.74
N HIS A 29 -15.66 -1.32 0.89
CA HIS A 29 -14.83 -2.40 0.36
C HIS A 29 -14.83 -2.52 -1.17
N ASP A 30 -15.73 -1.81 -1.87
CA ASP A 30 -15.76 -1.77 -3.33
C ASP A 30 -14.90 -0.62 -3.90
N ILE A 31 -14.33 0.22 -3.02
CA ILE A 31 -13.54 1.37 -3.39
C ILE A 31 -12.07 1.06 -3.14
N ALA A 32 -11.24 1.25 -4.17
CA ALA A 32 -9.80 1.04 -4.07
C ALA A 32 -9.04 2.21 -4.70
N VAL A 33 -8.08 2.75 -3.96
CA VAL A 33 -7.17 3.80 -4.43
C VAL A 33 -5.80 3.20 -4.70
N ILE A 34 -5.38 3.24 -5.97
CA ILE A 34 -4.08 2.71 -6.42
C ILE A 34 -3.15 3.87 -6.74
N TYR A 35 -1.98 3.91 -6.10
CA TYR A 35 -0.95 4.91 -6.38
C TYR A 35 0.40 4.27 -6.68
N ARG A 36 1.22 5.01 -7.45
CA ARG A 36 2.52 4.53 -7.96
C ARG A 36 3.72 4.85 -7.06
N GLN A 37 3.61 5.87 -6.20
CA GLN A 37 4.73 6.31 -5.35
C GLN A 37 4.36 6.30 -3.86
N ASN A 38 5.24 5.74 -3.02
CA ASN A 38 5.00 5.60 -1.58
C ASN A 38 4.78 6.93 -0.85
N ARG A 39 5.36 8.03 -1.32
CA ARG A 39 5.17 9.36 -0.72
C ARG A 39 3.73 9.85 -0.83
N LEU A 40 2.96 9.39 -1.81
CA LEU A 40 1.55 9.77 -2.01
C LEU A 40 0.63 9.17 -0.95
N SER A 41 0.99 8.02 -0.37
CA SER A 41 0.18 7.32 0.64
C SER A 41 -0.17 8.20 1.83
N ARG A 42 0.81 8.96 2.34
CA ARG A 42 0.65 9.77 3.55
C ARG A 42 -0.37 10.89 3.37
N ALA A 43 -0.36 11.59 2.24
CA ALA A 43 -1.31 12.66 1.99
C ALA A 43 -2.74 12.12 1.88
N ILE A 44 -2.91 10.98 1.20
CA ILE A 44 -4.20 10.28 1.07
C ILE A 44 -4.68 9.80 2.44
N GLU A 45 -3.79 9.22 3.25
CA GLU A 45 -4.09 8.75 4.59
C GLU A 45 -4.55 9.88 5.51
N GLU A 46 -3.82 11.00 5.54
CA GLU A 46 -4.19 12.19 6.32
C GLU A 46 -5.57 12.73 5.88
N ALA A 47 -5.85 12.76 4.58
CA ALA A 47 -7.16 13.19 4.04
C ALA A 47 -8.30 12.23 4.42
N LEU A 48 -8.08 10.91 4.34
CA LEU A 48 -9.08 9.90 4.73
C LEU A 48 -9.38 9.95 6.23
N ILE A 49 -8.37 10.16 7.07
CA ILE A 49 -8.52 10.38 8.52
C ILE A 49 -9.39 11.61 8.78
N GLN A 50 -9.11 12.74 8.12
CA GLN A 50 -9.89 13.97 8.27
C GLN A 50 -11.34 13.79 7.80
N ALA A 51 -11.54 13.06 6.71
CA ALA A 51 -12.86 12.74 6.17
C ALA A 51 -13.62 11.66 6.95
N ARG A 52 -12.99 11.05 7.97
CA ARG A 52 -13.52 9.91 8.76
C ARG A 52 -13.95 8.73 7.88
N VAL A 53 -13.24 8.51 6.78
CA VAL A 53 -13.46 7.37 5.89
C VAL A 53 -12.68 6.18 6.46
N PRO A 54 -13.35 5.03 6.74
CA PRO A 54 -12.64 3.80 7.11
C PRO A 54 -11.69 3.40 5.99
N TYR A 55 -10.43 3.11 6.33
CA TYR A 55 -9.46 2.70 5.32
C TYR A 55 -8.52 1.60 5.81
N GLU A 56 -8.00 0.80 4.88
CA GLU A 56 -6.99 -0.23 5.09
C GLU A 56 -5.87 -0.08 4.07
N ILE A 57 -4.63 0.05 4.54
CA ILE A 57 -3.46 0.13 3.66
C ILE A 57 -2.94 -1.29 3.36
N VAL A 58 -3.21 -1.76 2.16
CA VAL A 58 -2.70 -3.04 1.65
C VAL A 58 -1.30 -2.83 1.06
N GLY A 59 -0.34 -3.66 1.50
CA GLY A 59 1.05 -3.59 1.06
C GLY A 59 1.96 -2.75 1.95
N ASP A 60 1.62 -2.61 3.24
CA ASP A 60 2.52 -1.92 4.16
C ASP A 60 3.89 -2.60 4.26
N VAL A 61 4.92 -1.76 4.10
CA VAL A 61 6.33 -2.16 4.15
C VAL A 61 6.66 -2.78 5.51
N GLY A 62 5.85 -2.52 6.54
CA GLY A 62 6.00 -3.07 7.88
C GLY A 62 5.81 -4.57 7.99
N PHE A 63 4.93 -5.20 7.19
CA PHE A 63 4.66 -6.64 7.31
C PHE A 63 5.91 -7.49 7.02
N TYR A 64 6.55 -7.24 5.87
CA TYR A 64 7.80 -7.93 5.46
C TYR A 64 9.04 -7.48 6.23
N GLN A 65 8.97 -6.36 6.96
CA GLN A 65 10.09 -5.90 7.77
C GLN A 65 10.17 -6.57 9.14
N ARG A 66 9.09 -7.22 9.60
CA ARG A 66 9.05 -7.97 10.86
C ARG A 66 10.06 -9.10 10.84
N VAL A 67 10.87 -9.20 11.89
CA VAL A 67 11.92 -10.22 12.04
C VAL A 67 11.33 -11.63 11.88
N ALA A 68 10.22 -11.93 12.55
CA ALA A 68 9.54 -13.22 12.44
C ALA A 68 9.09 -13.57 11.00
N VAL A 69 8.67 -12.57 10.21
CA VAL A 69 8.25 -12.78 8.81
C VAL A 69 9.47 -13.04 7.93
N LYS A 70 10.58 -12.33 8.15
CA LYS A 70 11.85 -12.57 7.46
C LYS A 70 12.41 -13.96 7.77
N ASP A 71 12.41 -14.36 9.04
CA ASP A 71 12.93 -15.66 9.46
C ASP A 71 12.11 -16.81 8.86
N ALA A 72 10.78 -16.70 8.86
CA ALA A 72 9.92 -17.69 8.23
C ALA A 72 10.16 -17.80 6.71
N LEU A 73 10.29 -16.66 6.03
CA LEU A 73 10.57 -16.61 4.59
C LEU A 73 11.97 -17.14 4.25
N ALA A 74 12.97 -16.89 5.10
CA ALA A 74 14.32 -17.41 4.94
C ALA A 74 14.35 -18.94 5.05
N LEU A 75 13.63 -19.51 6.02
CA LEU A 75 13.51 -20.97 6.17
C LEU A 75 12.79 -21.61 4.98
N LEU A 76 11.70 -21.01 4.51
CA LEU A 76 10.96 -21.49 3.33
C LEU A 76 11.82 -21.40 2.06
N SER A 77 12.57 -20.31 1.89
CA SER A 77 13.45 -20.11 0.75
C SER A 77 14.60 -21.12 0.74
N LEU A 78 15.19 -21.40 1.91
CA LEU A 78 16.22 -22.43 2.07
C LEU A 78 15.70 -23.83 1.70
N ALA A 79 14.46 -24.15 2.09
CA ALA A 79 13.82 -25.41 1.73
C ALA A 79 13.50 -25.51 0.23
N ALA A 80 13.15 -24.41 -0.41
CA ALA A 80 12.80 -24.36 -1.84
C ALA A 80 14.03 -24.31 -2.77
N ARG A 81 15.13 -23.68 -2.33
CA ARG A 81 16.37 -23.49 -3.10
C ARG A 81 17.61 -23.70 -2.21
N PRO A 82 18.07 -24.96 -2.05
CA PRO A 82 19.17 -25.28 -1.14
C PRO A 82 20.56 -24.74 -1.57
N ASP A 83 20.76 -24.36 -2.83
CA ASP A 83 22.04 -23.85 -3.36
C ASP A 83 22.21 -22.32 -3.27
N ASP A 84 21.14 -21.58 -2.99
CA ASP A 84 21.18 -20.11 -2.96
C ASP A 84 21.62 -19.61 -1.56
N ARG A 85 22.93 -19.54 -1.34
CA ARG A 85 23.55 -19.03 -0.09
C ARG A 85 23.39 -17.52 0.13
N GLN A 86 22.58 -16.83 -0.68
CA GLN A 86 22.30 -15.39 -0.57
C GLN A 86 20.82 -15.14 -0.26
N SER A 87 20.38 -15.57 0.94
CA SER A 87 19.01 -15.40 1.41
C SER A 87 18.58 -13.94 1.53
N ASP A 88 19.51 -13.02 1.75
CA ASP A 88 19.19 -11.62 2.07
C ASP A 88 19.16 -10.70 0.84
N GLU A 89 20.09 -10.85 -0.10
CA GLU A 89 20.27 -9.91 -1.22
C GLU A 89 19.33 -10.24 -2.39
N ALA A 90 19.14 -11.53 -2.71
CA ALA A 90 18.18 -12.00 -3.71
C ALA A 90 16.73 -11.73 -3.27
N PHE A 91 16.40 -11.95 -1.99
CA PHE A 91 15.09 -11.62 -1.43
C PHE A 91 14.78 -10.12 -1.50
N ARG A 92 15.78 -9.26 -1.25
CA ARG A 92 15.61 -7.81 -1.39
C ARG A 92 15.38 -7.39 -2.84
N ALA A 93 16.01 -8.05 -3.80
CA ALA A 93 15.87 -7.77 -5.23
C ALA A 93 14.51 -8.22 -5.78
N ASP A 94 14.09 -9.46 -5.49
CA ASP A 94 12.87 -10.07 -6.03
C ASP A 94 11.60 -9.34 -5.55
N PHE A 95 11.57 -8.97 -4.27
CA PHE A 95 10.45 -8.22 -3.70
C PHE A 95 10.56 -6.71 -3.89
N SER A 96 11.65 -6.18 -4.48
CA SER A 96 11.75 -4.74 -4.79
C SER A 96 10.74 -4.31 -5.86
N HIS A 97 10.43 -5.20 -6.80
CA HIS A 97 9.53 -4.92 -7.92
C HIS A 97 8.05 -4.96 -7.53
N LEU A 98 7.69 -5.74 -6.51
CA LEU A 98 6.31 -5.83 -5.99
C LEU A 98 5.98 -4.75 -4.95
N ARG A 99 6.96 -3.92 -4.54
CA ARG A 99 6.77 -2.77 -3.62
C ARG A 99 6.06 -1.57 -4.24
N GLN A 100 5.75 -1.60 -5.55
CA GLN A 100 5.28 -0.42 -6.27
C GLN A 100 3.76 -0.23 -6.30
N PHE A 101 2.98 -1.22 -5.87
CA PHE A 101 1.52 -1.11 -5.85
C PHE A 101 1.02 -1.29 -4.44
N ARG A 102 0.62 -0.18 -3.82
CA ARG A 102 -0.11 -0.18 -2.55
C ARG A 102 -1.52 0.28 -2.85
N VAL A 103 -2.48 -0.43 -2.28
CA VAL A 103 -3.91 -0.16 -2.41
C VAL A 103 -4.38 0.32 -1.06
N ILE A 104 -5.15 1.41 -1.03
CA ILE A 104 -5.94 1.77 0.13
C ILE A 104 -7.39 1.40 -0.19
N LEU A 105 -7.94 0.47 0.58
CA LEU A 105 -9.37 0.17 0.63
C LEU A 105 -10.04 1.11 1.62
#